data_AF-A0A8T5Q8Y5-F1
#
_entry.id   AF-A0A8T5Q8Y5-F1
#
_cell.length_a   1.000
_cell.length_b   1.000
_cell.length_c   1.000
_cell.angle_alpha   90.00
_cell.angle_beta   90.00
_cell.angle_gamma   90.00
#
_symmetry.space_group_name_H-M   'P 1'
#
loop_
_entity.id
_entity.type
_entity.pdbx_description
1 polymer ?
#
loop_
_entity_poly.entity_id
_entity_poly.type
_entity_poly.pdbx_seq_one_letter_code
_entity_poly.pdbx_strand_id
1 'polypeptide(L)'
;MILFKDALKVLEKSSEFKNWKKKNPNTYLSYGFYVIENIDVNWKIGYYDNKKDKLTSFDVGSKIKIEPDEEVFKKKEKKVEKLDLNDIKLDIGDAISIAQGLQEEEYATEKPTKIIAILQKIDVGQVWNITYLTQNFNTLNFKIKTETGRVLEKKLTSLMEFKK
;
A
#
# COMPACT_ATOMS: atom_id res chain seq x y z
N MET A 1 -15.80 0.10 2.84
CA MET A 1 -14.41 -0.38 2.63
C MET A 1 -14.01 -1.17 3.86
N ILE A 2 -13.45 -2.38 3.71
CA ILE A 2 -12.95 -3.13 4.89
C ILE A 2 -11.64 -2.48 5.38
N LEU A 3 -11.51 -2.32 6.70
CA LEU A 3 -10.30 -1.75 7.29
C LEU A 3 -9.10 -2.71 7.13
N PHE A 4 -7.90 -2.16 6.94
CA PHE A 4 -6.67 -2.95 6.78
C PHE A 4 -6.48 -3.97 7.91
N LYS A 5 -6.67 -3.54 9.17
CA LYS A 5 -6.52 -4.42 10.35
C LYS A 5 -7.52 -5.57 10.34
N ASP A 6 -8.71 -5.39 9.76
CA ASP A 6 -9.71 -6.45 9.69
C ASP A 6 -9.43 -7.41 8.54
N ALA A 7 -9.01 -6.90 7.38
CA ALA A 7 -8.51 -7.73 6.29
C ALA A 7 -7.30 -8.58 6.73
N LEU A 8 -6.38 -8.00 7.51
CA LEU A 8 -5.25 -8.71 8.10
C LEU A 8 -5.71 -9.83 9.06
N LYS A 9 -6.68 -9.56 9.94
CA LYS A 9 -7.24 -10.60 10.83
C LYS A 9 -7.89 -11.74 10.04
N VAL A 10 -8.60 -11.43 8.95
CA VAL A 10 -9.21 -12.44 8.06
C VAL A 10 -8.12 -13.32 7.45
N LEU A 11 -7.07 -12.69 6.89
CA LEU A 11 -5.93 -13.39 6.33
C LEU A 11 -5.24 -14.30 7.36
N GLU A 12 -4.86 -13.76 8.52
CA GLU A 12 -4.09 -14.51 9.53
C GLU A 12 -4.87 -15.69 10.14
N LYS A 13 -6.20 -15.63 10.10
CA LYS A 13 -7.07 -16.73 10.55
C LYS A 13 -7.24 -17.82 9.50
N SER A 14 -6.98 -17.54 8.22
CA SER A 14 -7.20 -18.47 7.12
C SER A 14 -6.26 -19.69 7.18
N SER A 15 -6.71 -20.81 6.61
CA SER A 15 -5.91 -22.03 6.56
C SER A 15 -4.75 -21.90 5.57
N GLU A 16 -4.96 -21.20 4.46
CA GLU A 16 -3.96 -20.89 3.43
C GLU A 16 -2.78 -20.13 4.04
N PHE A 17 -3.05 -19.05 4.77
CA PHE A 17 -2.01 -18.27 5.44
C PHE A 17 -1.28 -19.08 6.51
N LYS A 18 -2.00 -19.79 7.39
CA LYS A 18 -1.38 -20.61 8.43
C LYS A 18 -0.47 -21.68 7.85
N ASN A 19 -0.89 -22.34 6.77
CA ASN A 19 -0.09 -23.35 6.09
C ASN A 19 1.15 -22.75 5.41
N TRP A 20 1.00 -21.58 4.77
CA TRP A 20 2.13 -20.85 4.19
C TRP A 20 3.11 -20.35 5.26
N LYS A 21 2.63 -19.80 6.37
CA LYS A 21 3.44 -19.22 7.44
C LYS A 21 4.27 -20.28 8.16
N LYS A 22 3.76 -21.51 8.31
CA LYS A 22 4.53 -22.67 8.80
C LYS A 22 5.75 -22.96 7.92
N LYS A 23 5.63 -22.82 6.60
CA LYS A 23 6.73 -23.03 5.63
C LYS A 23 7.66 -21.82 5.50
N ASN A 24 7.21 -20.64 5.91
CA ASN A 24 7.94 -19.38 5.79
C ASN A 24 8.00 -18.64 7.15
N PRO A 25 8.64 -19.21 8.18
CA PRO A 25 8.56 -18.68 9.54
C PRO A 25 9.21 -17.29 9.68
N ASN A 26 10.28 -17.01 8.91
CA ASN A 26 11.07 -15.78 9.02
C ASN A 26 10.46 -14.56 8.30
N THR A 27 9.27 -14.70 7.72
CA THR A 27 8.62 -13.59 7.02
C THR A 27 7.97 -12.58 7.96
N TYR A 28 7.79 -11.34 7.51
CA TYR A 28 7.05 -10.34 8.26
C TYR A 28 6.17 -9.49 7.37
N LEU A 29 5.08 -8.98 7.96
CA LEU A 29 4.16 -8.05 7.31
C LEU A 29 4.91 -6.78 6.89
N SER A 30 4.83 -6.46 5.61
CA SER A 30 5.64 -5.39 4.99
C SER A 30 4.80 -4.31 4.34
N TYR A 31 3.65 -4.66 3.75
CA TYR A 31 2.76 -3.68 3.16
C TYR A 31 1.29 -4.13 3.15
N GLY A 32 0.40 -3.15 3.02
CA GLY A 32 -0.98 -3.32 2.57
C GLY A 32 -1.20 -2.48 1.31
N PHE A 33 -1.83 -3.07 0.29
CA PHE A 33 -2.05 -2.43 -1.00
C PHE A 33 -3.53 -2.50 -1.33
N TYR A 34 -4.07 -1.38 -1.80
CA TYR A 34 -5.47 -1.22 -2.13
C TYR A 34 -5.59 -0.34 -3.35
N VAL A 35 -6.39 -0.78 -4.33
CA VAL A 35 -6.60 -0.05 -5.58
C VAL A 35 -8.07 0.24 -5.71
N ILE A 36 -8.43 1.51 -5.67
CA ILE A 36 -9.81 1.93 -5.85
C ILE A 36 -9.99 2.22 -7.33
N GLU A 37 -10.63 1.26 -7.99
CA GLU A 37 -11.13 1.29 -9.36
C GLU A 37 -12.55 0.70 -9.30
N ASN A 38 -13.44 1.07 -10.24
CA ASN A 38 -14.90 0.91 -10.15
C ASN A 38 -15.44 -0.54 -9.92
N ILE A 39 -14.60 -1.57 -9.77
CA ILE A 39 -15.02 -2.97 -9.61
C ILE A 39 -14.07 -3.73 -8.66
N ASP A 40 -14.66 -4.50 -7.73
CA ASP A 40 -14.08 -5.45 -6.75
C ASP A 40 -12.76 -5.03 -6.07
N VAL A 41 -12.90 -4.54 -4.84
CA VAL A 41 -11.81 -3.90 -4.11
C VAL A 41 -11.34 -4.74 -2.93
N ASN A 42 -10.37 -5.63 -3.19
CA ASN A 42 -9.75 -6.48 -2.17
C ASN A 42 -8.42 -5.90 -1.69
N TRP A 43 -8.07 -6.20 -0.44
CA TRP A 43 -6.74 -5.93 0.07
C TRP A 43 -5.75 -6.91 -0.55
N LYS A 44 -4.63 -6.38 -1.04
CA LYS A 44 -3.41 -7.16 -1.19
C LYS A 44 -2.53 -6.93 0.04
N ILE A 45 -2.15 -7.99 0.74
CA ILE A 45 -1.29 -7.90 1.93
C ILE A 45 0.02 -8.61 1.63
N GLY A 46 1.14 -7.92 1.85
CA GLY A 46 2.46 -8.43 1.50
C GLY A 46 3.31 -8.81 2.70
N TYR A 47 3.94 -9.98 2.63
CA TYR A 47 4.92 -10.44 3.60
C TYR A 47 6.29 -10.60 2.94
N TYR A 48 7.31 -10.08 3.59
CA TYR A 48 8.68 -10.10 3.09
C TYR A 48 9.51 -11.18 3.79
N ASP A 49 10.29 -11.95 3.02
CA ASP A 49 11.33 -12.86 3.50
C ASP A 49 12.71 -12.21 3.35
N ASN A 50 13.30 -11.77 4.46
CA ASN A 50 14.63 -11.15 4.44
C ASN A 50 15.76 -12.11 4.03
N LYS A 51 15.57 -13.43 4.16
CA LYS A 51 16.60 -14.41 3.77
C LYS A 51 16.61 -14.66 2.26
N LYS A 52 15.42 -14.68 1.66
CA LYS A 52 15.26 -14.92 0.22
C LYS A 52 15.24 -13.63 -0.60
N ASP A 53 15.07 -12.50 0.06
CA ASP A 53 14.82 -11.21 -0.56
C ASP A 53 13.60 -11.23 -1.51
N LYS A 54 12.50 -11.81 -1.01
CA LYS A 54 11.27 -12.01 -1.78
C LYS A 54 10.05 -11.53 -1.03
N LEU A 55 9.05 -11.09 -1.79
CA LEU A 55 7.72 -10.76 -1.30
C LEU A 55 6.73 -11.85 -1.69
N THR A 56 5.90 -12.28 -0.74
CA THR A 56 4.70 -13.05 -1.02
C THR A 56 3.49 -12.18 -0.75
N SER A 57 2.57 -12.12 -1.70
CA SER A 57 1.36 -11.29 -1.63
C SER A 57 0.11 -12.16 -1.46
N PHE A 58 -0.86 -11.64 -0.73
CA PHE A 58 -2.14 -12.30 -0.49
C PHE A 58 -3.27 -11.40 -0.94
N ASP A 59 -4.10 -11.88 -1.88
CA ASP A 59 -5.37 -11.25 -2.22
C ASP A 59 -6.43 -11.71 -1.19
N VAL A 60 -6.96 -10.75 -0.45
CA VAL A 60 -7.94 -10.92 0.62
C VAL A 60 -9.33 -10.53 0.11
N GLY A 61 -9.92 -11.42 -0.68
CA GLY A 61 -11.30 -11.32 -1.16
C GLY A 61 -12.24 -12.35 -0.52
N SER A 62 -13.20 -12.85 -1.31
CA SER A 62 -14.10 -13.94 -0.88
C SER A 62 -13.36 -15.26 -0.60
N LYS A 63 -12.19 -15.44 -1.22
CA LYS A 63 -11.24 -16.51 -0.94
C LYS A 63 -9.84 -15.92 -0.86
N ILE A 64 -9.02 -16.43 0.04
CA ILE A 64 -7.61 -16.05 0.12
C ILE A 64 -6.86 -16.66 -1.06
N LYS A 65 -6.24 -15.83 -1.90
CA LYS A 65 -5.32 -16.28 -2.95
C LYS A 65 -3.91 -15.88 -2.58
N ILE A 66 -2.99 -16.82 -2.68
CA ILE A 66 -1.55 -16.58 -2.49
C ILE A 66 -0.97 -16.33 -3.87
N GLU A 67 -0.37 -15.16 -4.06
CA GLU A 67 0.41 -14.87 -5.26
C GLU A 67 1.84 -15.42 -5.06
N PRO A 68 2.46 -15.96 -6.12
CA PRO A 68 3.80 -16.51 -6.04
C PRO A 68 4.83 -15.45 -5.62
N ASP A 69 5.99 -15.90 -5.15
CA ASP A 69 7.02 -14.98 -4.69
C ASP A 69 7.51 -14.08 -5.82
N GLU A 70 7.47 -12.77 -5.61
CA GLU A 70 7.95 -11.76 -6.54
C GLU A 70 9.26 -11.13 -6.05
N GLU A 71 10.09 -10.70 -7.01
CA GLU A 71 11.27 -9.90 -6.70
C GLU A 71 10.83 -8.55 -6.14
N VAL A 72 11.51 -8.10 -5.08
CA VAL A 72 11.19 -6.81 -4.51
C VAL A 72 11.74 -5.70 -5.40
N PHE A 73 10.85 -4.84 -5.91
CA PHE A 73 11.26 -3.64 -6.62
C PHE A 73 11.79 -2.58 -5.63
N LYS A 74 13.05 -2.75 -5.22
CA LYS A 74 13.76 -1.86 -4.31
C LYS A 74 15.10 -1.41 -4.91
N LYS A 75 15.56 -0.22 -4.52
CA LYS A 75 16.97 0.15 -4.75
C LYS A 75 17.85 -0.82 -3.96
N LYS A 76 18.95 -1.30 -4.55
CA LYS A 76 19.81 -2.39 -3.99
C LYS A 76 20.20 -2.21 -2.51
N GLU A 77 20.27 -0.98 -2.02
CA GLU A 77 20.69 -0.65 -0.65
C GLU A 77 19.53 -0.49 0.35
N LYS A 78 18.29 -0.47 -0.11
CA LYS A 78 17.12 -0.25 0.77
C LYS A 78 16.56 -1.55 1.29
N LYS A 79 16.30 -1.60 2.60
CA LYS A 79 15.65 -2.74 3.25
C LYS A 79 14.13 -2.54 3.22
N VAL A 80 13.40 -3.63 2.99
CA VAL A 80 11.95 -3.64 3.21
C VAL A 80 11.70 -3.66 4.70
N GLU A 81 11.03 -2.66 5.25
CA GLU A 81 10.77 -2.60 6.68
C GLU A 81 9.46 -3.28 7.07
N LYS A 82 9.40 -3.75 8.32
CA LYS A 82 8.21 -4.33 8.91
C LYS A 82 7.20 -3.24 9.27
N LEU A 83 5.92 -3.48 9.03
CA LEU A 83 4.84 -2.64 9.53
C LEU A 83 4.67 -2.79 11.04
N ASP A 84 4.46 -1.67 11.73
CA ASP A 84 4.00 -1.61 13.11
C ASP A 84 2.50 -1.30 13.14
N LEU A 85 1.70 -2.25 13.63
CA LEU A 85 0.24 -2.12 13.70
C LEU A 85 -0.22 -1.08 14.72
N ASN A 86 0.62 -0.74 15.70
CA ASN A 86 0.34 0.29 16.70
C ASN A 86 0.45 1.70 16.11
N ASP A 87 1.32 1.86 15.10
CA ASP A 87 1.54 3.14 14.41
C ASP A 87 0.45 3.43 13.36
N ILE A 88 -0.45 2.48 13.08
CA ILE A 88 -1.60 2.67 12.17
C ILE A 88 -2.77 3.21 12.99
N LYS A 89 -2.87 4.53 13.12
CA LYS A 89 -3.97 5.24 13.80
C LYS A 89 -5.03 5.76 12.83
N LEU A 90 -4.65 6.01 11.58
CA LEU A 90 -5.54 6.38 10.48
C LEU A 90 -5.85 5.20 9.59
N ASP A 91 -7.11 5.08 9.20
CA ASP A 91 -7.49 4.14 8.15
C ASP A 91 -7.27 4.72 6.74
N ILE A 92 -7.55 3.88 5.75
CA ILE A 92 -7.40 4.24 4.34
C ILE A 92 -8.39 5.33 3.90
N GLY A 93 -9.61 5.35 4.47
CA GLY A 93 -10.62 6.36 4.19
C GLY A 93 -10.19 7.73 4.70
N ASP A 94 -9.62 7.79 5.90
CA ASP A 94 -9.03 9.01 6.46
C ASP A 94 -7.91 9.54 5.55
N ALA A 95 -6.98 8.67 5.17
CA ALA A 95 -5.84 9.05 4.32
C ALA A 95 -6.28 9.54 2.93
N ILE A 96 -7.30 8.90 2.34
CA ILE A 96 -7.88 9.35 1.06
C ILE A 96 -8.56 10.70 1.23
N SER A 97 -9.29 10.91 2.32
CA SER A 97 -9.98 12.19 2.58
C SER A 97 -8.97 13.34 2.71
N ILE A 98 -7.85 13.11 3.41
CA ILE A 98 -6.74 14.07 3.51
C ILE A 98 -6.15 14.35 2.12
N ALA A 99 -5.84 13.30 1.35
CA ALA A 99 -5.27 13.45 0.01
C ALA A 99 -6.22 14.16 -0.96
N GLN A 100 -7.53 13.90 -0.86
CA GLN A 100 -8.54 14.52 -1.69
C GLN A 100 -8.67 16.00 -1.39
N GLY A 101 -8.72 16.40 -0.11
CA GLY A 101 -8.75 17.81 0.28
C GLY A 101 -7.55 18.58 -0.28
N LEU A 102 -6.34 18.02 -0.18
CA LEU A 102 -5.13 18.63 -0.73
C LEU A 102 -5.14 18.69 -2.26
N GLN A 103 -5.67 17.66 -2.93
CA GLN A 103 -5.81 17.67 -4.37
C GLN A 103 -6.79 18.75 -4.83
N GLU A 104 -7.93 18.90 -4.16
CA GLU A 104 -8.93 19.91 -4.50
C GLU A 104 -8.42 21.34 -4.25
N GLU A 105 -7.65 21.55 -3.17
CA GLU A 105 -7.08 22.86 -2.81
C GLU A 105 -5.90 23.26 -3.71
N GLU A 106 -4.93 22.37 -3.93
CA GLU A 106 -3.65 22.73 -4.55
C GLU A 106 -3.51 22.24 -6.00
N TYR A 107 -4.29 21.24 -6.40
CA TYR A 107 -4.14 20.53 -7.68
C TYR A 107 -5.50 20.33 -8.36
N ALA A 108 -6.40 21.32 -8.32
CA ALA A 108 -7.81 21.17 -8.71
C ALA A 108 -8.04 20.55 -10.10
N THR A 109 -7.12 20.77 -11.05
CA THR A 109 -7.13 20.23 -12.42
C THR A 109 -6.72 18.76 -12.52
N GLU A 110 -6.05 18.22 -11.50
CA GLU A 110 -5.51 16.86 -11.45
C GLU A 110 -6.55 15.86 -10.93
N LYS A 111 -7.68 15.75 -11.63
CA LYS A 111 -8.78 14.87 -11.24
C LYS A 111 -8.36 13.39 -11.31
N PRO A 112 -8.52 12.60 -10.22
CA PRO A 112 -8.13 11.20 -10.20
C PRO A 112 -9.07 10.34 -11.05
N THR A 113 -8.51 9.48 -11.90
CA THR A 113 -9.22 8.38 -12.60
C THR A 113 -9.06 7.05 -11.87
N LYS A 114 -7.98 6.91 -11.10
CA LYS A 114 -7.66 5.73 -10.29
C LYS A 114 -6.87 6.13 -9.06
N ILE A 115 -7.17 5.51 -7.93
CA ILE A 115 -6.47 5.75 -6.67
C ILE A 115 -5.77 4.47 -6.25
N ILE A 116 -4.46 4.56 -6.03
CA ILE A 116 -3.63 3.48 -5.50
C ILE A 116 -3.18 3.90 -4.11
N ALA A 117 -3.48 3.09 -3.10
CA ALA A 117 -3.07 3.32 -1.72
C ALA A 117 -2.17 2.20 -1.24
N ILE A 118 -0.98 2.55 -0.75
CA ILE A 118 -0.02 1.60 -0.20
C ILE A 118 0.31 1.99 1.23
N LEU A 119 -0.08 1.17 2.18
CA LEU A 119 0.45 1.19 3.54
C LEU A 119 1.81 0.53 3.53
N GLN A 120 2.86 1.29 3.84
CA GLN A 120 4.23 0.79 3.84
C GLN A 120 5.10 1.57 4.80
N LYS A 121 6.24 1.00 5.19
CA LYS A 121 7.28 1.70 5.93
C LYS A 121 8.50 1.93 5.02
N ILE A 122 8.83 3.20 4.83
CA ILE A 122 9.90 3.69 3.96
C ILE A 122 10.78 4.69 4.73
N ASP A 123 11.79 5.28 4.10
CA ASP A 123 12.78 6.17 4.77
C ASP A 123 12.17 7.28 5.64
N VAL A 124 10.99 7.78 5.28
CA VAL A 124 10.29 8.86 6.00
C VAL A 124 9.36 8.35 7.12
N GLY A 125 9.36 7.04 7.37
CA GLY A 125 8.53 6.35 8.34
C GLY A 125 7.40 5.52 7.73
N GLN A 126 6.45 5.10 8.58
CA GLN A 126 5.26 4.38 8.16
C GLN A 126 4.21 5.35 7.61
N VAL A 127 3.81 5.13 6.36
CA VAL A 127 2.95 6.04 5.61
C VAL A 127 1.84 5.32 4.88
N TRP A 128 0.74 6.04 4.69
CA TRP A 128 -0.15 5.86 3.56
C TRP A 128 0.44 6.58 2.36
N ASN A 129 0.89 5.82 1.37
CA ASN A 129 1.35 6.32 0.08
C ASN A 129 0.18 6.30 -0.91
N ILE A 130 -0.48 7.45 -1.06
CA ILE A 130 -1.65 7.63 -1.92
C ILE A 130 -1.18 8.17 -3.26
N THR A 131 -1.48 7.46 -4.34
CA THR A 131 -1.14 7.86 -5.71
C THR A 131 -2.42 7.97 -6.52
N TYR A 132 -2.65 9.17 -7.05
CA TYR A 132 -3.69 9.42 -8.04
C TYR A 132 -3.10 9.32 -9.43
N LEU A 133 -3.67 8.45 -10.24
CA LEU A 133 -3.54 8.55 -11.69
C LEU A 133 -4.56 9.58 -12.16
N THR A 134 -4.11 10.64 -12.84
CA THR A 134 -4.98 11.78 -13.17
C THR A 134 -5.44 11.75 -14.62
N GLN A 135 -6.53 12.47 -14.93
CA GLN A 135 -7.02 12.64 -16.30
C GLN A 135 -5.99 13.31 -17.23
N ASN A 136 -5.08 14.11 -16.67
CA ASN A 136 -4.03 14.80 -17.41
C ASN A 136 -2.77 13.94 -17.64
N PHE A 137 -2.87 12.62 -17.45
CA PHE A 137 -1.75 11.70 -17.56
C PHE A 137 -0.58 12.05 -16.62
N ASN A 138 -0.89 12.52 -15.42
CA ASN A 138 0.07 12.68 -14.34
C ASN A 138 -0.16 11.65 -13.24
N THR A 139 0.85 11.51 -12.39
CA THR A 139 0.72 10.89 -11.07
C THR A 139 0.83 11.98 -10.02
N LEU A 140 -0.16 12.06 -9.13
CA LEU A 140 -0.11 12.91 -7.95
C LEU A 140 0.03 12.02 -6.72
N ASN A 141 1.18 12.11 -6.06
CA ASN A 141 1.58 11.24 -4.97
C ASN A 141 1.60 12.02 -3.64
N PHE A 142 1.01 11.41 -2.62
CA PHE A 142 0.99 11.91 -1.24
C PHE A 142 1.54 10.84 -0.30
N LYS A 143 2.48 11.22 0.56
CA LYS A 143 2.93 10.37 1.67
C LYS A 143 2.37 10.93 2.98
N ILE A 144 1.44 10.20 3.60
CA ILE A 144 0.71 10.65 4.79
C ILE A 144 1.12 9.76 5.97
N LYS A 145 1.61 10.34 7.06
CA LYS A 145 2.06 9.57 8.24
C LYS A 145 0.86 8.85 8.89
N THR A 146 0.95 7.52 9.04
CA THR A 146 -0.18 6.69 9.52
C THR A 146 -0.61 6.99 10.95
N GLU A 147 0.30 7.57 11.73
CA GLU A 147 0.07 7.89 13.14
C GLU A 147 -0.68 9.21 13.32
N THR A 148 -0.41 10.21 12.48
CA THR A 148 -0.80 11.61 12.75
C THR A 148 -1.59 12.27 11.64
N GLY A 149 -1.60 11.71 10.42
CA GLY A 149 -2.20 12.37 9.24
C GLY A 149 -1.36 13.47 8.63
N ARG A 150 -0.22 13.81 9.24
CA ARG A 150 0.74 14.76 8.67
C ARG A 150 1.22 14.29 7.29
N VAL A 151 1.09 15.18 6.32
CA VAL A 151 1.64 15.02 4.97
C VAL A 151 3.15 15.22 5.03
N LEU A 152 3.91 14.23 4.56
CA LEU A 152 5.37 14.23 4.54
C LEU A 152 5.91 14.59 3.14
N GLU A 153 5.17 14.26 2.09
CA GLU A 153 5.56 14.52 0.71
C GLU A 153 4.31 14.72 -0.15
N LYS A 154 4.42 15.65 -1.11
CA LYS A 154 3.47 15.88 -2.20
C LYS A 154 4.28 15.94 -3.49
N LYS A 155 3.92 15.14 -4.50
CA LYS A 155 4.68 15.09 -5.75
C LYS A 155 3.78 14.86 -6.95
N LEU A 156 3.76 15.83 -7.87
CA LEU A 156 3.18 15.68 -9.20
C LEU A 156 4.28 15.22 -10.16
N THR A 157 4.02 14.23 -11.00
CA THR A 157 4.99 13.72 -12.00
C THR A 157 4.25 13.34 -13.27
N SER A 158 4.72 13.81 -14.42
CA SER A 158 4.12 13.45 -15.70
C SER A 158 4.43 12.00 -16.06
N LEU A 159 3.43 11.25 -16.54
CA LEU A 159 3.67 9.89 -17.03
C LEU A 159 4.58 9.86 -18.26
N MET A 160 4.65 10.97 -19.01
CA MET A 160 5.51 11.09 -20.19
C MET A 160 7.00 11.11 -19.84
N GLU A 161 7.36 11.49 -18.60
CA GLU A 161 8.76 11.49 -18.13
C GLU A 161 9.33 10.07 -17.97
N PHE A 162 8.48 9.06 -17.75
CA PHE A 162 8.91 7.66 -17.57
C PHE A 162 9.22 6.94 -18.89
N LYS A 163 8.93 7.55 -20.05
CA LYS A 163 9.24 6.99 -21.38
C LYS A 163 10.66 7.31 -21.89
N LYS A 164 11.49 7.97 -21.09
CA LYS A 164 12.89 8.27 -21.44
C LYS A 164 13.87 7.27 -20.85
#